data_AF-A0A9E1IZ66-F1
#
_entry.id   AF-A0A9E1IZ66-F1
#
_cell.length_a   1.000
_cell.length_b   1.000
_cell.length_c   1.000
_cell.angle_alpha   90.00
_cell.angle_beta   90.00
_cell.angle_gamma   90.00
#
_symmetry.space_group_name_H-M   'P 1'
#
loop_
_entity.id
_entity.type
_entity.pdbx_description
1 polymer ?
#
loop_
_entity_poly.entity_id
_entity_poly.type
_entity_poly.pdbx_seq_one_letter_code
_entity_poly.pdbx_strand_id
1 'polypeptide(L)'
;MHFSQYLLENNIVSEESMQKALLEQRTVRPTVGQLAMDRKWITRQGIFKILIAQNDPHKTGKRFGEIAVDLDLLIMSQVEELVLAQNHPSNFIGEILVKQDALSVSSLIKALSGFNKILKAHKASKAES
;
A
#
# COMPACT_ATOMS: atom_id res chain seq x y z
N MET A 1 14.82 -4.35 10.09
CA MET A 1 13.69 -4.99 10.81
C MET A 1 12.39 -4.56 10.15
N HIS A 2 11.52 -5.50 9.78
CA HIS A 2 10.19 -5.22 9.20
C HIS A 2 9.13 -5.16 10.30
N PHE A 3 8.01 -4.48 10.03
CA PHE A 3 6.92 -4.33 11.01
C PHE A 3 6.25 -5.67 11.35
N SER A 4 6.13 -6.59 10.39
CA SER A 4 5.61 -7.95 10.62
C SER A 4 6.45 -8.74 11.63
N GLN A 5 7.79 -8.67 11.49
CA GLN A 5 8.73 -9.28 12.42
C GLN A 5 8.54 -8.72 13.84
N TYR A 6 8.41 -7.39 13.96
CA TYR A 6 8.19 -6.73 15.25
C TYR A 6 6.92 -7.20 15.95
N LEU A 7 5.83 -7.39 15.21
CA LEU A 7 4.56 -7.87 15.78
C LEU A 7 4.68 -9.29 16.35
N LEU A 8 5.43 -10.16 15.67
CA LEU A 8 5.70 -11.53 16.11
C LEU A 8 6.62 -11.56 17.34
N GLU A 9 7.74 -10.84 17.29
CA GLU A 9 8.73 -10.80 18.38
C GLU A 9 8.16 -10.24 19.68
N ASN A 10 7.17 -9.34 19.59
CA ASN A 10 6.50 -8.78 20.75
C ASN A 10 5.24 -9.55 21.17
N ASN A 11 4.97 -10.73 20.58
CA ASN A 11 3.76 -11.53 20.83
C ASN A 11 2.45 -10.73 20.69
N ILE A 12 2.45 -9.71 19.82
CA ILE A 12 1.27 -8.85 19.58
C ILE A 12 0.25 -9.59 18.71
N VAL A 13 0.74 -10.49 17.86
CA VAL A 13 -0.06 -11.32 16.93
C VAL A 13 0.53 -12.73 16.92
N SER A 14 -0.33 -13.75 16.79
CA SER A 14 0.10 -15.15 16.65
C SER A 14 0.70 -15.44 15.26
N GLU A 15 1.56 -16.45 15.19
CA GLU A 15 2.13 -16.89 13.91
C GLU A 15 1.04 -17.34 12.92
N GLU A 16 -0.01 -18.02 13.39
CA GLU A 16 -1.15 -18.44 12.58
C GLU A 16 -1.91 -17.24 11.98
N SER A 17 -2.22 -16.24 12.80
CA SER A 17 -2.90 -15.01 12.35
C SER A 17 -2.02 -14.21 11.38
N MET A 18 -0.70 -14.18 11.61
CA MET A 18 0.24 -13.54 10.70
C MET A 18 0.27 -14.27 9.35
N GLN A 19 0.31 -15.59 9.33
CA GLN A 19 0.27 -16.36 8.08
C GLN A 19 -1.02 -16.12 7.28
N LYS A 20 -2.18 -16.11 7.96
CA LYS A 20 -3.47 -15.78 7.35
C LYS A 20 -3.49 -14.36 6.79
N ALA A 21 -2.98 -13.38 7.54
CA ALA A 21 -2.90 -11.99 7.09
C ALA A 21 -1.92 -11.82 5.92
N LEU A 22 -0.81 -12.54 5.90
CA LEU A 22 0.13 -12.54 4.77
C LEU A 22 -0.48 -13.17 3.52
N LEU A 23 -1.27 -14.23 3.67
CA LEU A 23 -1.98 -14.85 2.54
C LEU A 23 -3.01 -13.88 1.95
N GLU A 24 -3.79 -13.20 2.79
CA GLU A 24 -4.75 -12.18 2.35
C GLU A 24 -4.05 -10.93 1.78
N GLN A 25 -2.92 -10.52 2.35
CA GLN A 25 -2.11 -9.43 1.81
C GLN A 25 -1.63 -9.71 0.38
N ARG A 26 -1.39 -10.98 0.05
CA ARG A 26 -1.03 -11.39 -1.32
C ARG A 26 -2.20 -11.32 -2.29
N THR A 27 -3.44 -11.42 -1.80
CA THR A 27 -4.65 -11.32 -2.63
C THR A 27 -5.17 -9.89 -2.76
N VAL A 28 -4.94 -9.05 -1.74
CA VAL A 28 -5.25 -7.62 -1.77
C VAL A 28 -4.14 -6.86 -2.52
N ARG A 29 -4.14 -6.95 -3.85
CA ARG A 29 -3.34 -6.07 -4.72
C ARG A 29 -4.18 -4.83 -5.04
N PRO A 30 -3.96 -3.68 -4.36
CA PRO A 30 -4.68 -2.47 -4.71
C PRO A 30 -4.38 -2.10 -6.16
N THR A 31 -5.41 -1.67 -6.89
CA THR A 31 -5.24 -1.24 -8.28
C THR A 31 -4.46 0.08 -8.32
N VAL A 32 -3.75 0.35 -9.42
CA VAL A 32 -3.08 1.64 -9.64
C VAL A 32 -4.04 2.82 -9.45
N GLY A 33 -5.29 2.68 -9.92
CA GLY A 33 -6.33 3.67 -9.71
C GLY A 33 -6.69 3.89 -8.24
N GLN A 34 -6.81 2.81 -7.46
CA GLN A 34 -7.10 2.91 -6.03
C GLN A 34 -5.95 3.59 -5.26
N LEU A 35 -4.71 3.20 -5.54
CA LEU A 35 -3.52 3.84 -4.97
C LEU A 35 -3.44 5.34 -5.32
N ALA A 36 -3.80 5.71 -6.56
CA ALA A 36 -3.82 7.11 -7.00
C ALA A 36 -4.90 7.93 -6.26
N MET A 37 -6.07 7.33 -5.99
CA MET A 37 -7.12 7.99 -5.22
C MET A 37 -6.74 8.16 -3.75
N ASP A 38 -6.15 7.14 -3.13
CA ASP A 38 -5.73 7.19 -1.73
C ASP A 38 -4.69 8.28 -1.49
N ARG A 39 -3.82 8.52 -2.48
CA ARG A 39 -2.84 9.61 -2.49
C ARG A 39 -3.42 10.98 -2.88
N LYS A 40 -4.72 11.05 -3.17
CA LYS A 40 -5.44 12.25 -3.64
C LYS A 40 -4.86 12.84 -4.94
N TRP A 41 -4.14 12.05 -5.73
CA TRP A 41 -3.60 12.48 -7.01
C TRP A 41 -4.66 12.51 -8.10
N ILE A 42 -5.62 11.59 -8.00
CA ILE A 42 -6.76 11.54 -8.91
C ILE A 42 -8.07 11.48 -8.13
N THR A 43 -9.11 12.10 -8.68
CA THR A 43 -10.46 12.02 -8.13
C THR A 43 -11.21 10.82 -8.71
N ARG A 44 -12.33 10.43 -8.07
CA ARG A 44 -13.27 9.45 -8.65
C ARG A 44 -13.70 9.82 -10.07
N GLN A 45 -13.92 11.10 -10.35
CA GLN A 45 -14.25 11.57 -11.70
C GLN A 45 -13.11 11.34 -12.69
N GLY A 46 -11.86 11.58 -12.28
CA GLY A 46 -10.68 11.29 -13.10
C GLY A 46 -10.53 9.78 -13.40
N ILE A 47 -10.78 8.92 -12.42
CA ILE A 47 -10.81 7.46 -12.61
C ILE A 47 -11.84 7.08 -13.68
N PHE A 48 -13.06 7.61 -13.59
CA PHE A 48 -14.10 7.35 -14.60
C PHE A 48 -13.68 7.80 -16.01
N LYS A 49 -13.03 8.95 -16.15
CA LYS A 49 -12.50 9.41 -17.44
C LYS A 49 -11.49 8.43 -18.04
N ILE A 50 -10.58 7.90 -17.21
CA ILE A 50 -9.59 6.90 -17.65
C ILE A 50 -10.29 5.60 -18.07
N LEU A 51 -11.25 5.11 -17.29
CA LEU A 51 -11.97 3.87 -17.58
C LEU A 51 -12.81 3.98 -18.86
N ILE A 52 -13.46 5.12 -19.09
CA ILE A 52 -14.19 5.40 -20.34
C ILE A 52 -13.21 5.39 -21.52
N ALA A 53 -12.08 6.07 -21.39
CA ALA A 53 -11.06 6.11 -22.44
C ALA A 53 -10.37 4.74 -22.67
N GLN A 54 -10.34 3.87 -21.67
CA GLN A 54 -9.80 2.51 -21.79
C GLN A 54 -10.75 1.55 -22.51
N ASN A 55 -12.06 1.75 -22.36
CA ASN A 55 -13.09 1.01 -23.08
C ASN A 55 -13.33 1.53 -24.51
N ASP A 56 -12.62 2.57 -24.92
CA ASP A 56 -12.68 3.08 -26.29
C ASP A 56 -12.07 2.05 -27.26
N PRO A 57 -12.83 1.55 -28.25
CA PRO A 57 -12.33 0.58 -29.22
C PRO A 57 -11.11 1.07 -30.02
N HIS A 58 -10.92 2.39 -30.16
CA HIS A 58 -9.76 2.99 -30.83
C HIS A 58 -8.51 3.08 -29.94
N LYS A 59 -8.63 2.84 -28.63
CA LYS A 59 -7.52 2.83 -27.65
C LYS A 59 -7.25 1.42 -27.09
N THR A 60 -7.71 0.40 -27.81
CA THR A 60 -7.56 -1.00 -27.46
C THR A 60 -6.10 -1.35 -27.20
N GLY A 61 -5.81 -1.79 -25.96
CA GLY A 61 -4.49 -2.23 -25.54
C GLY A 61 -3.72 -1.26 -24.64
N LYS A 62 -4.15 0.00 -24.49
CA LYS A 62 -3.48 0.94 -23.58
C LYS A 62 -3.73 0.61 -22.11
N ARG A 63 -2.67 0.66 -21.31
CA ARG A 63 -2.73 0.40 -19.86
C ARG A 63 -3.31 1.61 -19.13
N PHE A 64 -3.90 1.38 -17.95
CA PHE A 64 -4.51 2.44 -17.13
C PHE A 64 -3.56 3.64 -16.92
N GLY A 65 -2.30 3.37 -16.60
CA GLY A 65 -1.28 4.41 -16.38
C GLY A 65 -0.97 5.23 -17.62
N GLU A 66 -0.91 4.60 -18.80
CA GLU A 66 -0.66 5.30 -20.08
C GLU A 66 -1.81 6.24 -20.41
N ILE A 67 -3.05 5.79 -20.23
CA ILE A 67 -4.25 6.61 -20.45
C ILE A 67 -4.31 7.75 -19.43
N ALA A 68 -3.91 7.52 -18.17
CA ALA A 68 -3.87 8.57 -17.16
C ALA A 68 -2.88 9.69 -17.53
N VAL A 69 -1.74 9.34 -18.14
CA VAL A 69 -0.75 10.30 -18.66
C VAL A 69 -1.28 11.01 -19.90
N ASP A 70 -1.87 10.28 -20.84
CA ASP A 70 -2.48 10.87 -22.05
C ASP A 70 -3.61 11.89 -21.74
N LEU A 71 -4.26 11.74 -20.58
CA LEU A 71 -5.33 12.62 -20.12
C LEU A 71 -4.85 13.73 -19.17
N ASP A 72 -3.55 13.89 -18.96
CA ASP A 72 -2.94 14.81 -17.99
C ASP A 72 -3.48 14.64 -16.55
N LEU A 73 -3.94 13.44 -16.20
CA LEU A 73 -4.47 13.11 -14.87
C LEU A 73 -3.40 12.62 -13.92
N LEU A 74 -2.33 12.02 -14.47
CA LEU A 74 -1.12 11.61 -13.76
C LEU A 74 0.08 11.89 -14.65
N ILE A 75 1.25 12.10 -14.06
CA ILE A 75 2.53 12.12 -14.81
C ILE A 75 3.19 10.75 -14.78
N MET A 76 4.10 10.48 -15.73
CA MET A 76 4.74 9.16 -15.84
C MET A 76 5.45 8.71 -14.55
N SER A 77 6.13 9.63 -13.86
CA SER A 77 6.78 9.33 -12.57
C SER A 77 5.78 8.93 -11.47
N GLN A 78 4.57 9.50 -11.46
CA GLN A 78 3.52 9.08 -10.53
C GLN A 78 3.01 7.68 -10.89
N VAL A 79 2.86 7.36 -12.17
CA VAL A 79 2.46 6.03 -12.62
C VAL A 79 3.49 4.98 -12.23
N GLU A 80 4.78 5.25 -12.46
CA GLU A 80 5.87 4.37 -12.04
C GLU A 80 5.85 4.14 -10.53
N GLU A 81 5.67 5.20 -9.74
CA GLU A 81 5.58 5.08 -8.29
C GLU A 81 4.37 4.25 -7.84
N LEU A 82 3.21 4.39 -8.49
CA LEU A 82 2.02 3.59 -8.20
C LEU A 82 2.21 2.13 -8.58
N VAL A 83 2.89 1.83 -9.68
CA VAL A 83 3.23 0.46 -10.10
C VAL A 83 4.20 -0.18 -9.12
N LEU A 84 5.20 0.56 -8.63
CA LEU A 84 6.08 0.11 -7.56
C LEU A 84 5.29 -0.16 -6.27
N ALA A 85 4.44 0.78 -5.85
CA ALA A 85 3.60 0.61 -4.67
C ALA A 85 2.63 -0.58 -4.78
N GLN A 86 2.05 -0.82 -5.96
CA GLN A 86 1.22 -1.99 -6.23
C GLN A 86 2.00 -3.31 -6.11
N ASN A 87 3.29 -3.31 -6.46
CA ASN A 87 4.17 -4.47 -6.34
C ASN A 87 4.74 -4.64 -4.92
N HIS A 88 4.57 -3.65 -4.04
CA HIS A 88 4.97 -3.69 -2.63
C HIS A 88 3.76 -3.55 -1.66
N PRO A 89 2.79 -4.49 -1.68
CA PRO A 89 1.63 -4.47 -0.79
C PRO A 89 1.97 -4.66 0.71
N SER A 90 3.25 -4.83 1.04
CA SER A 90 3.80 -5.06 2.38
C SER A 90 3.40 -4.00 3.43
N ASN A 91 2.87 -2.84 3.02
CA ASN A 91 2.52 -1.76 3.93
C ASN A 91 1.18 -1.94 4.68
N PHE A 92 0.32 -2.88 4.28
CA PHE A 92 -1.04 -3.00 4.85
C PHE A 92 -1.25 -4.16 5.81
N ILE A 93 -0.19 -4.87 6.22
CA ILE A 93 -0.33 -6.07 7.06
C ILE A 93 -1.06 -5.77 8.38
N GLY A 94 -0.82 -4.59 8.98
CA GLY A 94 -1.49 -4.17 10.21
C GLY A 94 -3.00 -3.96 10.03
N GLU A 95 -3.44 -3.43 8.89
CA GLU A 95 -4.86 -3.24 8.61
C GLU A 95 -5.58 -4.55 8.34
N ILE A 96 -4.92 -5.50 7.67
CA ILE A 96 -5.45 -6.85 7.43
C ILE A 96 -5.61 -7.59 8.75
N LEU A 97 -4.61 -7.49 9.64
CA LEU A 97 -4.68 -8.07 10.98
C LEU A 97 -5.84 -7.49 11.81
N VAL A 98 -6.16 -6.20 11.63
CA VAL A 98 -7.33 -5.58 12.25
C VAL A 98 -8.64 -6.11 11.66
N LYS A 99 -8.72 -6.23 10.33
CA LYS A 99 -9.91 -6.79 9.67
C LYS A 99 -10.19 -8.24 10.05
N GLN A 100 -9.16 -9.01 10.36
CA GLN A 100 -9.27 -10.40 10.81
C GLN A 100 -9.52 -10.55 12.33
N ASP A 101 -9.75 -9.45 13.06
CA ASP A 101 -9.84 -9.40 14.53
C ASP A 101 -8.61 -9.97 15.26
N ALA A 102 -7.50 -10.17 14.56
CA ALA A 102 -6.23 -10.64 15.10
C ALA A 102 -5.44 -9.54 15.81
N LEU A 103 -5.79 -8.28 15.57
CA LEU A 103 -5.18 -7.10 16.16
C LEU A 103 -6.24 -6.02 16.36
N SER A 104 -6.30 -5.38 17.52
CA SER A 104 -7.20 -4.22 17.66
C SER A 104 -6.57 -2.95 17.06
N VAL A 105 -7.40 -2.01 16.62
CA VAL A 105 -6.95 -0.69 16.12
C VAL A 105 -6.08 0.02 17.18
N SER A 106 -6.45 -0.05 18.45
CA SER A 106 -5.69 0.57 19.53
C SER A 106 -4.31 -0.08 19.74
N SER A 107 -4.23 -1.41 19.63
CA SER A 107 -2.97 -2.15 19.67
C SER A 107 -2.10 -1.88 18.45
N LEU A 108 -2.70 -1.74 17.26
CA LEU A 108 -1.99 -1.34 16.04
C LEU A 108 -1.32 0.04 16.20
N ILE A 109 -2.06 1.03 16.72
CA ILE A 109 -1.52 2.38 16.95
C ILE A 109 -0.34 2.34 17.95
N LYS A 110 -0.47 1.58 19.04
CA LYS A 110 0.60 1.38 20.02
C LYS A 110 1.82 0.71 19.39
N ALA A 111 1.62 -0.35 18.61
CA ALA A 111 2.68 -1.08 17.91
C ALA A 111 3.43 -0.19 16.91
N LEU A 112 2.70 0.61 16.13
CA LEU A 112 3.29 1.58 15.18
C LEU A 112 4.11 2.65 15.89
N SER A 113 3.64 3.16 17.03
CA SER A 113 4.39 4.12 17.84
C SER A 113 5.69 3.51 18.38
N GLY A 114 5.63 2.28 18.91
CA GLY A 114 6.82 1.55 19.38
C GLY A 114 7.82 1.27 18.26
N PHE A 115 7.35 0.77 17.13
CA PHE A 115 8.19 0.49 15.97
C PHE A 115 8.85 1.75 15.38
N ASN A 116 8.12 2.88 15.31
CA ASN A 116 8.68 4.16 14.85
C ASN A 116 9.80 4.68 15.76
N LYS A 117 9.73 4.46 17.08
CA LYS A 117 10.81 4.81 18.00
C LYS A 117 12.08 4.02 17.69
N ILE A 118 11.94 2.71 17.42
CA ILE A 118 13.05 1.83 17.05
C ILE A 118 13.67 2.27 15.71
N LEU A 119 12.84 2.58 14.70
CA LEU A 119 13.32 3.08 13.42
C LEU A 119 14.09 4.40 13.53
N LYS A 120 13.61 5.33 14.37
CA LYS A 120 14.30 6.59 14.63
C LYS A 120 15.64 6.38 15.33
N ALA A 121 15.70 5.49 16.33
CA ALA A 121 16.95 5.13 17.00
C ALA A 121 17.97 4.50 16.03
N HIS A 122 17.50 3.62 15.14
CA HIS A 122 18.35 2.99 14.12
C HIS A 122 18.87 3.97 13.06
N LYS A 123 18.08 4.99 12.69
CA LYS A 123 18.52 6.05 11.79
C LYS A 123 19.51 7.00 12.45
N ALA A 124 19.35 7.32 13.73
CA ALA A 124 20.29 8.16 14.47
C ALA A 124 21.68 7.50 14.57
N SER A 125 21.73 6.19 14.88
CA SER A 125 22.98 5.43 14.95
C SER A 125 23.74 5.33 13.62
N LYS A 126 23.07 5.45 12.46
CA LYS A 126 23.71 5.42 11.14
C LYS A 126 24.14 6.79 10.61
N ALA A 127 23.71 7.88 11.24
CA ALA A 127 24.11 9.24 10.86
C ALA A 127 25.40 9.69 11.57
N GLU A 128 25.83 8.95 12.60
CA GLU A 128 27.02 9.21 13.40
C GLU A 128 28.20 8.29 13.03
N SER A 129 28.15 7.60 11.89
CA SER A 129 29.24 6.73 11.37
C SER A 129 29.66 7.12 9.96
#